data_AF-A0A925VEA6-F1
#
_entry.id   AF-A0A925VEA6-F1
#
_cell.length_a   1.000
_cell.length_b   1.000
_cell.length_c   1.000
_cell.angle_alpha   90.00
_cell.angle_beta   90.00
_cell.angle_gamma   90.00
#
_symmetry.space_group_name_H-M   'P 1'
#
loop_
_entity.id
_entity.type
_entity.pdbx_description
1 polymer ?
#
loop_
_entity_poly.entity_id
_entity_poly.type
_entity_poly.pdbx_seq_one_letter_code
_entity_poly.pdbx_strand_id
1 'polypeptide(L)'
;MQLAFACVLALAPASMPGPTPARYALDWRAPQECPDAAAIARSIDHTLGDDPPEPSTTIAAQASIERQGERFRLTVRIGEGERVIEAASCDELAETAAFIVAIAVDPRVLERGAPPQREPTPEVVPEPLPRSEDDTTAASSARTPART
;
A
#
# COMPACT_ATOMS: atom_id res chain seq x y z
N MET A 1 16.53 -5.22 70.81
CA MET A 1 17.39 -6.33 70.34
C MET A 1 16.82 -6.82 69.03
N GLN A 2 17.62 -6.76 67.96
CA GLN A 2 17.24 -6.92 66.54
C GLN A 2 16.48 -8.22 66.22
N LEU A 3 15.52 -8.12 65.30
CA LEU A 3 15.15 -9.22 64.40
C LEU A 3 15.27 -8.72 62.96
N ALA A 4 16.39 -9.09 62.34
CA ALA A 4 16.67 -8.86 60.93
C ALA A 4 15.87 -9.87 60.09
N PHE A 5 14.91 -9.39 59.31
CA PHE A 5 14.24 -10.18 58.28
C PHE A 5 15.02 -10.01 56.97
N ALA A 6 15.93 -10.94 56.68
CA ALA A 6 16.64 -11.01 55.42
C ALA A 6 15.73 -11.66 54.36
N CYS A 7 14.99 -10.85 53.59
CA CYS A 7 14.33 -11.29 52.37
C CYS A 7 15.38 -11.44 51.26
N VAL A 8 15.88 -12.66 51.05
CA VAL A 8 16.68 -13.00 49.88
C VAL A 8 15.72 -13.14 48.70
N LEU A 9 15.52 -12.06 47.95
CA LEU A 9 14.85 -12.09 46.65
C LEU A 9 15.83 -12.66 45.62
N ALA A 10 15.58 -13.90 45.20
CA ALA A 10 16.26 -14.50 44.07
C ALA A 10 15.89 -13.74 42.79
N LEU A 11 16.77 -12.85 42.32
CA LEU A 11 16.66 -12.25 40.99
C LEU A 11 16.92 -13.36 39.95
N ALA A 12 15.85 -13.83 39.31
CA ALA A 12 15.99 -14.60 38.08
C ALA A 12 16.54 -13.67 36.98
N PRO A 13 17.53 -14.11 36.18
CA PRO A 13 18.00 -13.33 35.05
C PRO A 13 16.87 -13.24 34.01
N ALA A 14 16.32 -12.04 33.83
CA ALA A 14 15.51 -11.76 32.66
C ALA A 14 16.46 -11.83 31.44
N SER A 15 16.32 -12.87 30.64
CA SER A 15 16.94 -12.93 29.32
C SER A 15 16.35 -11.81 28.48
N MET A 16 17.03 -10.66 28.43
CA MET A 16 16.70 -9.63 27.46
C MET A 16 17.05 -10.20 26.08
N PRO A 17 16.08 -10.32 25.15
CA PRO A 17 16.43 -10.63 23.77
C PRO A 17 17.46 -9.59 23.32
N GLY A 18 18.59 -10.06 22.79
CA GLY A 18 19.63 -9.19 22.25
C GLY A 18 19.06 -8.29 21.15
N PRO A 19 19.66 -7.12 20.90
CA PRO A 19 19.19 -6.23 19.84
C PRO A 19 19.24 -6.96 18.49
N THR A 20 18.07 -7.32 17.98
CA THR A 20 17.91 -7.82 16.61
C THR A 20 18.43 -6.73 15.67
N PRO A 21 19.28 -7.05 14.68
CA PRO A 21 19.74 -6.05 13.72
C PRO A 21 18.52 -5.42 13.03
N ALA A 22 18.36 -4.11 13.21
CA ALA A 22 17.23 -3.39 12.65
C ALA A 22 17.33 -3.36 11.12
N ARG A 23 16.25 -3.77 10.44
CA ARG A 23 16.16 -3.78 8.98
C ARG A 23 16.19 -2.34 8.41
N TYR A 24 15.78 -1.37 9.22
CA TYR A 24 15.78 0.06 8.90
C TYR A 24 15.99 0.91 10.15
N ALA A 25 16.33 2.18 9.96
CA ALA A 25 16.32 3.23 10.97
C ALA A 25 15.34 4.33 10.53
N LEU A 26 14.46 4.76 11.44
CA LEU A 26 13.43 5.76 11.18
C LEU A 26 13.56 6.94 12.15
N ASP A 27 13.75 8.16 11.62
CA ASP A 27 13.52 9.41 12.33
C ASP A 27 12.10 9.91 11.99
N TRP A 28 11.18 9.82 12.95
CA TRP A 28 9.77 10.18 12.79
C TRP A 28 9.44 11.42 13.61
N ARG A 29 8.85 12.43 12.97
CA ARG A 29 8.37 13.65 13.63
C ARG A 29 6.97 13.97 13.17
N ALA A 30 6.01 13.98 14.09
CA ALA A 30 4.64 14.33 13.77
C ALA A 30 3.98 15.07 14.94
N PRO A 31 2.92 15.86 14.66
CA PRO A 31 2.05 16.41 15.67
C PRO A 31 1.44 15.33 16.58
N GLN A 32 0.96 15.72 17.77
CA GLN A 32 0.43 14.76 18.75
C GLN A 32 -0.85 14.05 18.27
N GLU A 33 -1.60 14.67 17.36
CA GLU A 33 -2.79 14.07 16.75
C GLU A 33 -2.48 12.95 15.76
N CYS A 34 -1.21 12.76 15.39
CA CYS A 34 -0.77 11.77 14.43
C CYS A 34 -0.29 10.49 15.11
N PRO A 35 -0.29 9.34 14.40
CA PRO A 35 0.36 8.13 14.88
C PRO A 35 1.82 8.38 15.29
N ASP A 36 2.21 7.81 16.42
CA ASP A 36 3.58 7.92 16.94
C ASP A 36 4.56 7.01 16.19
N ALA A 37 5.85 7.18 16.47
CA ALA A 37 6.92 6.42 15.82
C ALA A 37 6.77 4.90 16.01
N ALA A 38 6.24 4.46 17.16
CA ALA A 38 6.08 3.04 17.47
C ALA A 38 4.89 2.43 16.70
N ALA A 39 3.81 3.18 16.49
CA ALA A 39 2.72 2.79 15.61
C ALA A 39 3.20 2.67 14.16
N ILE A 40 3.97 3.65 13.66
CA ILE A 40 4.53 3.62 12.31
C ILE A 40 5.48 2.44 12.11
N ALA A 41 6.37 2.19 13.08
CA ALA A 41 7.28 1.04 13.01
C ALA A 41 6.52 -0.28 12.89
N ARG A 42 5.46 -0.48 13.70
CA ARG A 42 4.61 -1.67 13.61
C ARG A 42 3.92 -1.80 12.25
N SER A 43 3.47 -0.69 11.66
CA SER A 43 2.86 -0.71 10.33
C SER A 43 3.88 -1.07 9.23
N ILE A 44 5.12 -0.59 9.35
CA ILE A 44 6.22 -0.97 8.45
C ILE A 44 6.50 -2.46 8.58
N ASP A 45 6.70 -2.96 9.80
CA ASP A 45 6.99 -4.38 10.07
C ASP A 45 5.86 -5.29 9.57
N HIS A 46 4.60 -4.91 9.81
CA HIS A 46 3.44 -5.63 9.30
C HIS A 46 3.43 -5.70 7.76
N THR A 47 3.83 -4.62 7.08
CA THR A 47 3.89 -4.56 5.61
C THR A 47 5.04 -5.39 5.05
N LEU A 48 6.18 -5.42 5.75
CA LEU A 48 7.34 -6.22 5.37
C LEU A 48 7.10 -7.73 5.55
N GLY A 49 6.34 -8.11 6.57
CA GLY A 49 6.13 -9.50 6.95
C GLY A 49 7.43 -10.15 7.46
N ASP A 50 7.43 -11.48 7.51
CA ASP A 50 8.55 -12.24 8.10
C ASP A 50 9.75 -12.42 7.15
N ASP A 51 9.57 -12.17 5.85
CA ASP A 51 10.60 -12.38 4.83
C ASP A 51 11.86 -11.56 5.13
N PRO A 52 13.07 -12.13 4.94
CA PRO A 52 14.31 -11.39 5.12
C PRO A 52 14.40 -10.25 4.09
N PRO A 53 14.82 -9.03 4.49
CA PRO A 53 14.92 -7.89 3.60
C PRO A 53 16.00 -8.13 2.53
N GLU A 54 15.69 -7.76 1.30
CA GLU A 54 16.64 -7.61 0.21
C GLU A 54 16.56 -6.14 -0.21
N PRO A 55 17.60 -5.32 0.01
CA PRO A 55 19.02 -5.65 0.18
C PRO A 55 19.48 -5.87 1.65
N SER A 56 20.68 -6.46 1.80
CA SER A 56 21.34 -6.70 3.11
C SER A 56 21.79 -5.44 3.88
N THR A 57 21.41 -4.24 3.40
CA THR A 57 21.84 -2.94 3.95
C THR A 57 20.68 -2.28 4.68
N THR A 58 20.93 -1.79 5.89
CA THR A 58 19.95 -1.04 6.67
C THR A 58 19.57 0.27 5.96
N ILE A 59 18.28 0.47 5.72
CA ILE A 59 17.77 1.73 5.15
C ILE A 59 17.60 2.78 6.25
N ALA A 60 18.11 3.99 6.03
CA ALA A 60 17.83 5.14 6.89
C ALA A 60 16.76 6.04 6.24
N ALA A 61 15.66 6.25 6.95
CA ALA A 61 14.56 7.10 6.51
C ALA A 61 14.31 8.22 7.52
N GLN A 62 14.03 9.43 7.03
CA GLN A 62 13.45 10.50 7.84
C GLN A 62 12.06 10.81 7.30
N ALA A 63 11.08 10.92 8.17
CA ALA A 63 9.73 11.31 7.78
C ALA A 63 9.14 12.29 8.80
N SER A 64 8.54 13.36 8.27
CA SER A 64 7.88 14.37 9.08
C SER A 64 6.50 14.70 8.54
N ILE A 65 5.51 14.78 9.43
CA ILE A 65 4.21 15.35 9.13
C ILE A 65 4.13 16.74 9.77
N GLU A 66 3.60 17.71 9.05
CA GLU A 66 3.31 19.04 9.57
C GLU A 66 1.87 19.44 9.23
N ARG A 67 1.19 20.11 10.16
CA ARG A 67 -0.12 20.70 9.91
C ARG A 67 0.03 22.00 9.12
N GLN A 68 -0.72 22.12 8.03
CA GLN A 68 -0.73 23.27 7.12
C GLN A 68 -2.19 23.73 6.94
N GLY A 69 -2.67 24.51 7.90
CA GLY A 69 -4.09 24.89 8.00
C GLY A 69 -4.98 23.67 8.26
N GLU A 70 -5.95 23.45 7.36
CA GLU A 70 -6.90 22.32 7.40
C GLU A 70 -6.33 21.01 6.82
N ARG A 71 -5.09 21.04 6.31
CA ARG A 71 -4.43 19.87 5.71
C ARG A 71 -3.16 19.52 6.46
N PHE A 72 -2.60 18.38 6.11
CA PHE A 72 -1.29 17.93 6.56
C PHE A 72 -0.36 17.77 5.36
N ARG A 73 0.93 17.98 5.60
CA ARG A 73 2.01 17.76 4.65
C ARG A 73 2.97 16.75 5.22
N LEU A 74 3.18 15.66 4.50
CA LEU A 74 4.20 14.65 4.75
C LEU A 74 5.42 14.98 3.91
N THR A 75 6.60 14.90 4.51
CA THR A 75 7.89 14.87 3.82
C THR A 75 8.62 13.60 4.20
N VAL A 76 9.03 12.79 3.23
CA VAL A 76 9.81 11.56 3.41
C VAL A 76 11.13 11.70 2.68
N ARG A 77 12.25 11.43 3.36
CA ARG A 77 13.61 11.42 2.82
C ARG A 77 14.23 10.05 3.00
N ILE A 78 14.76 9.50 1.92
CA ILE A 78 15.46 8.20 1.89
C ILE A 78 16.64 8.33 0.92
N GLY A 79 17.87 8.21 1.44
CA GLY A 79 19.08 8.49 0.65
C GLY A 79 19.07 9.94 0.13
N GLU A 80 19.27 10.10 -1.17
CA GLU A 80 19.20 11.41 -1.85
C GLU A 80 17.78 11.78 -2.33
N GLY A 81 16.80 10.89 -2.16
CA GLY A 81 15.43 11.09 -2.60
C GLY A 81 14.56 11.78 -1.54
N GLU A 82 13.72 12.71 -1.99
CA GLU A 82 12.67 13.34 -1.19
C GLU A 82 11.31 13.19 -1.86
N ARG A 83 10.27 12.92 -1.06
CA ARG A 83 8.87 12.95 -1.50
C ARG A 83 8.05 13.83 -0.57
N VAL A 84 7.16 14.62 -1.16
CA VAL A 84 6.21 15.47 -0.44
C VAL A 84 4.79 15.11 -0.85
N ILE A 85 3.94 14.84 0.12
CA ILE A 85 2.55 14.41 -0.09
C ILE A 85 1.66 15.23 0.84
N GLU A 86 0.48 15.63 0.37
CA GLU A 86 -0.49 16.38 1.17
C GLU A 86 -1.82 15.63 1.23
N ALA A 87 -2.44 15.59 2.40
CA ALA A 87 -3.76 15.01 2.60
C ALA A 87 -4.54 15.75 3.68
N ALA A 88 -5.84 15.47 3.78
CA ALA A 88 -6.69 16.03 4.83
C ALA A 88 -6.54 15.30 6.17
N SER A 89 -6.10 14.03 6.14
CA SER A 89 -5.95 13.19 7.32
C SER A 89 -4.48 12.96 7.65
N CYS A 90 -4.12 13.09 8.93
CA CYS A 90 -2.78 12.69 9.35
C CYS A 90 -2.60 11.17 9.30
N ASP A 91 -3.64 10.40 9.64
CA ASP A 91 -3.57 8.93 9.64
C ASP A 91 -3.29 8.40 8.23
N GLU A 92 -3.92 8.99 7.20
CA GLU A 92 -3.69 8.63 5.79
C GLU A 92 -2.23 8.87 5.37
N LEU A 93 -1.65 10.01 5.78
CA LEU A 93 -0.24 10.29 5.52
C LEU A 93 0.70 9.37 6.30
N ALA A 94 0.34 9.02 7.53
CA ALA A 94 1.10 8.13 8.38
C ALA A 94 1.17 6.71 7.79
N GLU A 95 0.04 6.17 7.32
CA GLU A 95 -0.04 4.90 6.59
C GLU A 95 0.76 4.96 5.28
N THR A 96 0.63 6.05 4.53
CA THR A 96 1.38 6.26 3.29
C THR A 96 2.90 6.30 3.54
N ALA A 97 3.34 6.97 4.61
CA ALA A 97 4.75 7.03 4.98
C ALA A 97 5.29 5.64 5.34
N ALA A 98 4.55 4.85 6.13
CA ALA A 98 4.91 3.49 6.47
C ALA A 98 5.07 2.63 5.21
N PHE A 99 4.14 2.74 4.26
CA PHE A 99 4.20 1.99 3.00
C PHE A 99 5.39 2.38 2.13
N ILE A 100 5.69 3.69 1.99
CA ILE A 100 6.86 4.18 1.25
C ILE A 100 8.16 3.65 1.84
N VAL A 101 8.29 3.67 3.18
CA VAL A 101 9.47 3.14 3.86
C VAL A 101 9.57 1.63 3.67
N ALA A 102 8.46 0.90 3.79
CA ALA A 102 8.44 -0.55 3.55
C ALA A 102 8.92 -0.92 2.14
N ILE A 103 8.47 -0.20 1.09
CA ILE A 103 8.94 -0.42 -0.28
C ILE A 103 10.44 -0.14 -0.43
N ALA A 104 10.94 0.89 0.26
CA ALA A 104 12.37 1.21 0.22
C ALA A 104 13.23 0.13 0.91
N VAL A 105 12.68 -0.55 1.92
CA VAL A 105 13.32 -1.66 2.62
C VAL A 105 13.23 -2.96 1.81
N ASP A 106 12.07 -3.27 1.24
CA ASP A 106 11.85 -4.44 0.38
C ASP A 106 10.91 -4.11 -0.78
N PRO A 107 11.42 -3.95 -2.01
CA PRO A 107 10.60 -3.65 -3.19
C PRO A 107 9.55 -4.72 -3.52
N ARG A 108 9.72 -5.97 -3.05
CA ARG A 108 8.77 -7.07 -3.29
C ARG A 108 7.43 -6.87 -2.58
N VAL A 109 7.35 -5.91 -1.66
CA VAL A 109 6.07 -5.43 -1.09
C VAL A 109 5.07 -5.09 -2.20
N LEU A 110 5.53 -4.54 -3.33
CA LEU A 110 4.68 -4.21 -4.48
C LEU A 110 4.08 -5.45 -5.16
N GLU A 111 4.80 -6.57 -5.17
CA GLU A 111 4.36 -7.82 -5.81
C GLU A 111 3.29 -8.52 -4.96
N ARG A 112 3.42 -8.47 -3.63
CA ARG A 112 2.46 -9.08 -2.69
C ARG A 112 1.10 -8.37 -2.67
N GLY A 113 1.07 -7.08 -3.00
CA GLY A 113 -0.15 -6.27 -3.02
C GLY A 113 -0.99 -6.42 -4.28
N ALA A 114 -0.48 -7.04 -5.35
CA ALA A 114 -1.22 -7.20 -6.59
C ALA A 114 -2.31 -8.28 -6.43
N PRO A 115 -3.61 -7.98 -6.66
CA PRO A 115 -4.63 -9.02 -6.79
C PRO A 115 -4.20 -9.99 -7.90
N PRO A 116 -4.46 -11.30 -7.78
CA PRO A 116 -4.25 -12.20 -8.90
C PRO A 116 -5.03 -11.65 -10.08
N GLN A 117 -4.33 -11.29 -11.15
CA GLN A 117 -4.98 -10.87 -12.38
C GLN A 117 -5.88 -12.03 -12.79
N ARG A 118 -7.20 -11.84 -12.72
CA ARG A 118 -8.13 -12.76 -13.40
C ARG A 118 -7.69 -12.71 -14.85
N GLU A 119 -7.19 -13.84 -15.39
CA GLU A 119 -7.08 -13.97 -16.84
C GLU A 119 -8.40 -13.47 -17.44
N PRO A 120 -8.37 -12.60 -18.46
CA PRO A 120 -9.59 -12.21 -19.13
C PRO A 120 -10.27 -13.50 -19.59
N THR A 121 -11.39 -13.85 -18.95
CA THR A 121 -12.27 -14.91 -19.44
C THR A 121 -12.45 -14.61 -20.92
N PRO A 122 -12.08 -15.53 -21.83
CA PRO A 122 -12.26 -15.30 -23.26
C PRO A 122 -13.69 -14.85 -23.47
N GLU A 123 -13.88 -13.61 -23.91
CA GLU A 123 -15.19 -13.12 -24.28
C GLU A 123 -15.63 -14.00 -25.44
N VAL A 124 -16.60 -14.88 -25.17
CA VAL A 124 -17.23 -15.71 -26.18
C VAL A 124 -17.89 -14.72 -27.13
N VAL A 125 -17.22 -14.42 -28.25
CA VAL A 125 -17.81 -13.65 -29.34
C VAL A 125 -19.06 -14.43 -29.76
N PRO A 126 -20.27 -13.90 -29.58
CA PRO A 126 -21.47 -14.60 -30.02
C PRO A 126 -21.36 -14.78 -31.53
N GLU A 127 -21.43 -16.03 -31.97
CA GLU A 127 -21.43 -16.40 -33.37
C GLU A 127 -22.54 -15.61 -34.09
N PRO A 128 -22.25 -14.94 -35.22
CA PRO A 128 -23.26 -14.15 -35.91
C PRO A 128 -24.37 -15.09 -36.39
N LEU A 129 -25.60 -14.82 -35.92
CA LEU A 129 -26.80 -15.54 -36.35
C LEU A 129 -26.90 -15.50 -37.90
N PRO A 130 -27.30 -16.61 -38.54
CA PRO A 130 -27.50 -16.65 -39.97
C PRO A 130 -28.54 -15.60 -40.38
N ARG A 131 -28.15 -14.68 -41.28
CA ARG A 131 -29.09 -13.76 -41.90
C ARG A 131 -30.04 -14.58 -42.78
N SER A 132 -31.30 -14.63 -42.40
CA SER A 132 -32.39 -15.18 -43.22
C SER A 132 -32.46 -14.40 -44.53
N GLU A 133 -32.23 -15.07 -45.65
CA GLU A 133 -32.27 -14.55 -47.02
C GLU A 133 -33.71 -14.39 -47.55
N ASP A 134 -34.60 -13.80 -46.76
CA ASP A 134 -36.02 -13.61 -47.12
C ASP A 134 -36.40 -12.14 -47.03
N ASP A 135 -35.81 -11.28 -47.87
CA ASP A 135 -36.46 -10.04 -48.27
C ASP A 135 -35.79 -9.43 -49.51
N THR A 136 -36.17 -9.91 -50.70
CA THR A 136 -36.14 -9.08 -51.91
C THR A 136 -37.45 -9.27 -52.65
N THR A 137 -38.41 -8.51 -52.12
CA THR A 137 -39.57 -7.95 -52.81
C THR A 137 -39.16 -7.41 -54.19
N ALA A 138 -39.40 -8.21 -55.23
CA ALA A 138 -39.31 -7.79 -56.63
C ALA A 138 -40.61 -8.15 -57.35
N ALA A 139 -41.69 -7.41 -57.06
CA ALA A 139 -42.80 -7.16 -57.98
C ALA A 139 -43.88 -6.34 -57.27
N SER A 140 -44.00 -5.04 -57.59
CA SER A 140 -45.28 -4.36 -57.78
C SER A 140 -45.09 -2.85 -57.72
N SER A 141 -45.03 -2.21 -58.89
CA SER A 141 -45.80 -0.98 -59.14
C SER A 141 -45.80 -0.72 -60.64
N ALA A 142 -46.95 -1.01 -61.23
CA ALA A 142 -47.25 -0.75 -62.62
C ALA A 142 -47.61 0.74 -62.85
N ARG A 143 -47.46 1.13 -64.13
CA ARG A 143 -48.37 2.02 -64.89
C ARG A 143 -48.19 3.54 -64.70
N THR A 144 -48.31 4.42 -65.71
CA THR A 144 -49.22 4.47 -66.91
C THR A 144 -48.67 5.50 -67.98
N PRO A 145 -49.36 5.89 -69.10
CA PRO A 145 -48.79 5.83 -70.45
C PRO A 145 -48.88 7.17 -71.27
N ALA A 146 -48.54 7.04 -72.56
CA ALA A 146 -49.12 7.67 -73.75
C ALA A 146 -48.98 9.19 -74.04
N ARG A 147 -48.42 9.38 -75.25
CA ARG A 147 -48.25 10.54 -76.13
C ARG A 147 -49.55 10.95 -76.81
N THR A 148 -49.76 12.24 -77.04
CA THR A 148 -50.53 12.79 -78.19
C THR A 148 -49.86 14.08 -78.63
#